data_AF-C5FDW9-F1
#
_entry.id   AF-C5FDW9-F1
#
_cell.length_a   1.000
_cell.length_b   1.000
_cell.length_c   1.000
_cell.angle_alpha   90.00
_cell.angle_beta   90.00
_cell.angle_gamma   90.00
#
_symmetry.space_group_name_H-M   'P 1'
#
loop_
_entity.id
_entity.type
_entity.pdbx_description
1 polymer ?
#
loop_
_entity_poly.entity_id
_entity_poly.type
_entity_poly.pdbx_seq_one_letter_code
_entity_poly.pdbx_strand_id
1 'polypeptide(L)'
;MDRIQTKLQSKAINPKRLKLHPIPTPNDRSIGSGLAFLAEWQILTKIYVSAPYKSNLNSFRRAKHEEEERDKQIADQFKQLQKQINQPFEENAQLRDHNIAKQAELETTLCVRANLGIGNLLIDMARKLLAKEPQGSASTKLKEQIDGSTTRIQQLATTITDQRLVEAGVPTKYRKELNRLPSWVVKRNESAHDLAYDLAAVLSHPTMQDLYEQWAAAFPFVYGKTISQLIEEKKTNDHHWVGND
;
A
#
# COMPACT_ATOMS: atom_id res chain seq x y z
N MET A 1 41.31 -20.00 -89.57
CA MET A 1 40.57 -20.85 -90.53
C MET A 1 41.42 -22.10 -90.72
N ASP A 2 41.06 -23.34 -90.41
CA ASP A 2 39.79 -23.95 -90.07
C ASP A 2 40.04 -25.27 -89.29
N ARG A 3 39.15 -25.50 -88.32
CA ARG A 3 38.52 -26.77 -87.89
C ARG A 3 39.36 -28.05 -87.75
N ILE A 4 39.62 -28.32 -86.48
CA ILE A 4 39.69 -29.61 -85.79
C ILE A 4 38.51 -30.52 -86.19
N GLN A 5 38.82 -31.71 -86.71
CA GLN A 5 37.92 -32.87 -86.72
C GLN A 5 38.63 -34.05 -86.06
N THR A 6 38.57 -34.11 -84.73
CA THR A 6 38.88 -35.33 -83.98
C THR A 6 37.61 -35.76 -83.26
N LYS A 7 37.00 -36.83 -83.78
CA LYS A 7 35.85 -37.51 -83.20
C LYS A 7 36.23 -38.07 -81.82
N LEU A 8 35.91 -37.34 -80.75
CA LEU A 8 35.74 -37.93 -79.43
C LEU A 8 34.38 -38.63 -79.43
N GLN A 9 34.41 -39.96 -79.61
CA GLN A 9 33.26 -40.82 -79.37
C GLN A 9 32.88 -40.70 -77.89
N SER A 10 31.87 -39.90 -77.59
CA SER A 10 31.27 -39.88 -76.26
C SER A 10 30.56 -41.21 -76.06
N LYS A 11 31.13 -42.06 -75.19
CA LYS A 11 30.35 -43.12 -74.55
C LYS A 11 29.17 -42.42 -73.88
N ALA A 12 27.96 -42.75 -74.34
CA ALA A 12 26.73 -42.19 -73.83
C ALA A 12 26.71 -42.29 -72.30
N ILE A 13 26.88 -41.16 -71.61
CA ILE A 13 26.58 -41.05 -70.18
C ILE A 13 25.08 -41.28 -70.09
N ASN A 14 24.69 -42.45 -69.60
CA ASN A 14 23.30 -42.82 -69.43
C ASN A 14 22.64 -41.80 -68.48
N PRO A 15 21.71 -40.94 -68.95
CA PRO A 15 21.26 -39.75 -68.20
C PRO A 15 20.36 -40.08 -67.01
N LYS A 16 20.22 -41.36 -66.64
CA LYS A 16 19.23 -41.78 -65.64
C LYS A 16 19.63 -41.48 -64.20
N ARG A 17 20.90 -41.25 -63.83
CA ARG A 17 21.29 -40.94 -62.44
C ARG A 17 22.62 -40.16 -62.32
N LEU A 18 22.57 -38.83 -62.38
CA LEU A 18 23.59 -37.98 -61.78
C LEU A 18 23.20 -37.76 -60.31
N LYS A 19 23.90 -38.43 -59.38
CA LYS A 19 23.75 -38.18 -57.95
C LYS A 19 24.60 -36.96 -57.59
N LEU A 20 23.97 -35.85 -57.21
CA LEU A 20 24.67 -34.75 -56.58
C LEU A 20 24.95 -35.13 -55.12
N HIS A 21 26.23 -35.16 -54.77
CA HIS A 21 26.69 -35.29 -53.39
C HIS A 21 27.22 -33.91 -52.93
N PRO A 22 26.91 -33.48 -51.70
CA PRO A 22 26.10 -34.16 -50.68
C PRO A 22 24.59 -34.08 -50.94
N ILE A 23 23.85 -35.06 -50.40
CA ILE A 23 22.38 -35.08 -50.41
C ILE A 23 21.90 -34.01 -49.41
N PRO A 24 21.17 -32.97 -49.84
CA PRO A 24 20.73 -31.91 -48.93
C PRO A 24 19.74 -32.46 -47.91
N THR A 25 19.86 -32.00 -46.67
CA THR A 25 18.96 -32.39 -45.57
C THR A 25 17.63 -31.63 -45.66
N PRO A 26 16.54 -32.09 -45.01
CA PRO A 26 15.19 -31.55 -45.20
C PRO A 26 15.02 -30.05 -44.96
N ASN A 27 15.95 -29.41 -44.24
CA ASN A 27 15.94 -27.98 -43.90
C ASN A 27 17.00 -27.16 -44.64
N ASP A 28 17.65 -27.73 -45.66
CA ASP A 28 18.77 -27.12 -46.35
C ASP A 28 18.27 -26.07 -47.38
N ARG A 29 18.28 -24.80 -46.98
CA ARG A 29 17.88 -23.66 -47.83
C ARG A 29 18.85 -23.39 -48.99
N SER A 30 20.00 -24.06 -49.03
CA SER A 30 21.05 -23.90 -50.04
C SER A 30 20.63 -24.25 -51.48
N ILE A 31 19.59 -25.10 -51.63
CA ILE A 31 19.04 -25.47 -52.95
C ILE A 31 18.33 -24.27 -53.60
N GLY A 32 17.63 -23.47 -52.80
CA GLY A 32 16.87 -22.31 -53.29
C GLY A 32 17.78 -21.20 -53.83
N SER A 33 18.93 -20.98 -53.18
CA SER A 33 19.92 -19.98 -53.61
C SER A 33 20.78 -20.43 -54.80
N GLY A 34 21.09 -21.73 -54.91
CA GLY A 34 21.90 -22.26 -56.01
C GLY A 34 21.19 -22.25 -57.38
N LEU A 35 19.86 -22.43 -57.39
CA LEU A 35 19.06 -22.40 -58.62
C LEU A 35 18.93 -21.01 -59.23
N ALA A 36 18.95 -19.95 -58.42
CA ALA A 36 18.93 -18.57 -58.90
C ALA A 36 20.21 -18.21 -59.68
N PHE A 37 21.37 -18.71 -59.24
CA PHE A 37 22.67 -18.46 -59.87
C PHE A 37 22.84 -19.17 -61.23
N LEU A 38 22.21 -20.35 -61.41
CA LEU A 38 22.25 -21.11 -62.67
C LEU A 38 21.28 -20.60 -63.73
N ALA A 39 20.25 -19.84 -63.35
CA ALA A 39 19.32 -19.22 -64.29
C ALA A 39 19.93 -18.00 -65.02
N GLU A 40 20.93 -17.32 -64.41
CA GLU A 40 21.66 -16.21 -65.03
C GLU A 40 22.61 -16.66 -66.14
N TRP A 41 23.12 -17.89 -66.08
CA TRP A 41 23.97 -18.46 -67.12
C TRP A 41 23.09 -19.26 -68.08
N GLN A 42 22.68 -18.67 -69.20
CA GLN A 42 21.86 -19.27 -70.27
C GLN A 42 22.52 -20.48 -70.97
N ILE A 43 22.90 -21.51 -70.22
CA ILE A 43 23.33 -22.79 -70.74
C ILE A 43 22.06 -23.62 -70.94
N LEU A 44 21.66 -23.78 -72.20
CA LEU A 44 20.54 -24.59 -72.71
C LEU A 44 20.72 -26.10 -72.46
N THR A 45 21.04 -26.49 -71.25
CA THR A 45 20.84 -27.86 -70.77
C THR A 45 19.54 -27.87 -69.98
N LYS A 46 18.51 -28.53 -70.54
CA LYS A 46 17.32 -28.94 -69.78
C LYS A 46 17.78 -29.93 -68.71
N ILE A 47 18.26 -29.41 -67.59
CA ILE A 47 18.49 -30.21 -66.39
C ILE A 47 17.11 -30.51 -65.84
N TYR A 48 16.61 -31.71 -66.13
CA TYR A 48 15.48 -32.26 -65.41
C TYR A 48 15.95 -32.59 -63.99
N VAL A 49 15.84 -31.60 -63.10
CA VAL A 49 15.87 -31.87 -61.67
C VAL A 49 14.53 -32.54 -61.37
N SER A 50 14.50 -33.87 -61.36
CA SER A 50 13.46 -34.56 -60.63
C SER A 50 13.70 -34.23 -59.16
N ALA A 51 13.06 -33.17 -58.66
CA ALA A 51 12.93 -33.02 -57.23
C ALA A 51 12.31 -34.34 -56.74
N PRO A 52 12.96 -35.11 -55.84
CA PRO A 52 12.42 -36.39 -55.38
C PRO A 52 11.12 -36.22 -54.58
N TYR A 53 10.60 -35.00 -54.47
CA TYR A 53 9.39 -34.66 -53.76
C TYR A 53 8.46 -33.88 -54.68
N LYS A 54 7.38 -34.53 -55.11
CA LYS A 54 6.15 -33.80 -55.41
C LYS A 54 5.74 -33.15 -54.11
N SER A 55 5.89 -31.83 -53.99
CA SER A 55 5.37 -31.12 -52.83
C SER A 55 3.87 -31.37 -52.77
N ASN A 56 3.45 -32.16 -51.79
CA ASN A 56 2.04 -32.50 -51.65
C ASN A 56 1.34 -31.19 -51.25
N LEU A 57 0.38 -30.71 -52.04
CA LEU A 57 -0.39 -29.51 -51.67
C LEU A 57 -0.99 -29.64 -50.26
N ASN A 58 -1.25 -30.88 -49.83
CA ASN A 58 -1.69 -31.22 -48.49
C ASN A 58 -0.61 -31.03 -47.41
N SER A 59 0.68 -31.16 -47.70
CA SER A 59 1.75 -30.90 -46.72
C SER A 59 1.92 -29.40 -46.44
N PHE A 60 1.79 -28.55 -47.47
CA PHE A 60 1.78 -27.09 -47.26
C PHE A 60 0.54 -26.62 -46.51
N ARG A 61 -0.64 -27.17 -46.83
CA ARG A 61 -1.87 -26.85 -46.08
C ARG A 61 -1.79 -27.29 -44.62
N ARG A 62 -1.20 -28.46 -44.33
CA ARG A 62 -0.96 -28.91 -42.96
C ARG A 62 0.03 -28.01 -42.23
N ALA A 63 1.17 -27.69 -42.84
CA ALA A 63 2.17 -26.80 -42.23
C ALA A 63 1.59 -25.41 -41.92
N LYS A 64 0.77 -24.86 -42.82
CA LYS A 64 0.07 -23.59 -42.60
C LYS A 64 -0.96 -23.67 -41.46
N HIS A 65 -1.75 -24.74 -41.42
CA HIS A 65 -2.69 -24.96 -40.32
C HIS A 65 -1.97 -25.17 -38.98
N GLU A 66 -0.84 -25.87 -38.95
CA GLU A 66 -0.02 -26.06 -37.76
C GLU A 66 0.63 -24.76 -37.28
N GLU A 67 0.94 -23.84 -38.20
CA GLU A 67 1.42 -22.49 -37.88
C GLU A 67 0.29 -21.61 -37.30
N GLU A 68 -0.89 -21.61 -37.93
CA GLU A 68 -2.08 -20.91 -37.41
C GLU A 68 -2.49 -21.42 -36.02
N GLU A 69 -2.40 -22.72 -35.76
CA GLU A 69 -2.66 -23.29 -34.43
C GLU A 69 -1.57 -22.90 -33.41
N ARG A 70 -0.31 -22.80 -33.81
CA ARG A 70 0.77 -22.28 -32.94
C ARG A 70 0.57 -20.81 -32.61
N ASP A 71 0.20 -19.99 -33.59
CA ASP A 71 -0.06 -18.56 -33.37
C ASP A 71 -1.25 -18.34 -32.43
N LYS A 72 -2.32 -19.14 -32.56
CA LYS A 72 -3.44 -19.14 -31.60
C LYS A 72 -2.97 -19.53 -30.20
N GLN A 73 -2.18 -20.59 -30.05
CA GLN A 73 -1.66 -21.00 -28.75
C GLN A 73 -0.79 -19.92 -28.10
N ILE A 74 0.07 -19.25 -28.88
CA ILE A 74 0.90 -18.14 -28.39
C ILE A 74 0.03 -16.96 -27.97
N ALA A 75 -0.98 -16.59 -28.77
CA ALA A 75 -1.91 -15.52 -28.44
C ALA A 75 -2.70 -15.81 -27.15
N ASP A 76 -3.16 -17.05 -26.98
CA ASP A 76 -3.87 -17.49 -25.78
C ASP A 76 -2.97 -17.49 -24.55
N GLN A 77 -1.72 -17.98 -24.67
CA GLN A 77 -0.73 -17.92 -23.60
C GLN A 77 -0.40 -16.48 -23.22
N PHE A 78 -0.22 -15.60 -24.21
CA PHE A 78 0.05 -14.18 -23.97
C PHE A 78 -1.12 -13.50 -23.25
N LYS A 79 -2.35 -13.81 -23.64
CA LYS A 79 -3.56 -13.30 -22.97
C LYS A 79 -3.67 -13.81 -21.53
N GLN A 80 -3.33 -15.08 -21.28
CA GLN A 80 -3.29 -15.64 -19.93
C GLN A 80 -2.22 -14.97 -19.07
N LEU A 81 -1.01 -14.77 -19.62
CA LEU A 81 0.08 -14.08 -18.93
C LEU A 81 -0.27 -12.62 -18.64
N GLN A 82 -0.88 -11.90 -19.59
CA GLN A 82 -1.37 -10.54 -19.34
C GLN A 82 -2.38 -10.50 -18.19
N LYS A 83 -3.31 -11.46 -18.14
CA LYS A 83 -4.26 -11.56 -17.03
C LYS A 83 -3.56 -11.83 -15.70
N GLN A 84 -2.61 -12.77 -15.68
CA GLN A 84 -1.84 -13.10 -14.48
C GLN A 84 -0.96 -11.94 -14.00
N ILE A 85 -0.47 -11.10 -14.91
CA ILE A 85 0.32 -9.91 -14.58
C ILE A 85 -0.59 -8.80 -14.06
N ASN A 86 -1.73 -8.54 -14.70
CA ASN A 86 -2.60 -7.42 -14.33
C ASN A 86 -3.36 -7.66 -13.02
N GLN A 87 -3.76 -8.90 -12.75
CA GLN A 87 -4.51 -9.25 -11.56
C GLN A 87 -3.84 -8.79 -10.24
N PRO A 88 -2.55 -9.06 -9.96
CA PRO A 88 -1.91 -8.59 -8.73
C PRO A 88 -1.76 -7.06 -8.66
N PHE A 89 -1.72 -6.35 -9.79
CA PHE A 89 -1.73 -4.89 -9.77
C PHE A 89 -3.10 -4.34 -9.35
N GLU A 90 -4.18 -4.93 -9.86
CA GLU A 90 -5.55 -4.59 -9.46
C GLU A 90 -5.80 -4.91 -7.99
N GLU A 91 -5.40 -6.10 -7.53
CA GLU A 91 -5.51 -6.49 -6.11
C GLU A 91 -4.71 -5.56 -5.19
N ASN A 92 -3.49 -5.19 -5.57
CA ASN A 92 -2.68 -4.24 -4.82
C ASN A 92 -3.28 -2.83 -4.79
N ALA A 93 -3.91 -2.38 -5.88
CA ALA A 93 -4.61 -1.09 -5.90
C ALA A 93 -5.77 -1.10 -4.90
N GLN A 94 -6.60 -2.15 -4.92
CA GLN A 94 -7.71 -2.30 -3.98
C GLN A 94 -7.24 -2.37 -2.52
N LEU A 95 -6.15 -3.08 -2.24
CA LEU A 95 -5.57 -3.15 -0.89
C LEU A 95 -5.05 -1.79 -0.42
N ARG A 96 -4.44 -1.01 -1.31
CA ARG A 96 -4.00 0.36 -1.00
C ARG A 96 -5.20 1.24 -0.64
N ASP A 97 -6.23 1.23 -1.47
CA ASP A 97 -7.45 2.02 -1.24
C ASP A 97 -8.14 1.63 0.07
N HIS A 98 -8.23 0.33 0.36
CA HIS A 98 -8.78 -0.18 1.62
C HIS A 98 -7.95 0.25 2.84
N ASN A 99 -6.62 0.22 2.74
CA ASN A 99 -5.74 0.67 3.81
C ASN A 99 -5.85 2.18 4.04
N ILE A 100 -5.98 2.98 2.98
CA ILE A 100 -6.24 4.43 3.09
C ILE A 100 -7.57 4.69 3.80
N ALA A 101 -8.64 3.97 3.41
CA ALA A 101 -9.94 4.11 4.05
C ALA A 101 -9.90 3.74 5.53
N LYS A 102 -9.25 2.62 5.89
CA LYS A 102 -9.06 2.21 7.27
C LYS A 102 -8.23 3.19 8.09
N GLN A 103 -7.21 3.79 7.48
CA GLN A 103 -6.39 4.80 8.14
C GLN A 103 -7.22 6.04 8.46
N ALA A 104 -8.06 6.50 7.53
CA ALA A 104 -8.96 7.63 7.75
C ALA A 104 -10.03 7.33 8.83
N GLU A 105 -10.57 6.11 8.87
CA GLU A 105 -11.51 5.67 9.89
C GLU A 105 -10.86 5.63 11.29
N LEU A 106 -9.63 5.12 11.37
CA LEU A 106 -8.83 5.12 12.60
C LEU A 106 -8.59 6.56 13.09
N GLU A 107 -8.18 7.47 12.21
CA GLU A 107 -7.96 8.88 12.55
C GLU A 107 -9.24 9.55 13.05
N THR A 108 -10.37 9.28 12.42
CA THR A 108 -11.68 9.78 12.85
C THR A 108 -12.02 9.27 14.25
N THR A 109 -11.82 7.98 14.49
CA THR A 109 -12.09 7.34 15.78
C THR A 109 -11.18 7.91 16.89
N LEU A 110 -9.89 8.07 16.60
CA LEU A 110 -8.93 8.66 17.53
C LEU A 110 -9.29 10.11 17.86
N CYS A 111 -9.68 10.91 16.86
CA CYS A 111 -10.15 12.29 17.07
C CYS A 111 -11.35 12.35 18.02
N VAL A 112 -12.35 11.48 17.82
CA VAL A 112 -13.52 11.42 18.71
C VAL A 112 -13.10 11.07 20.14
N ARG A 113 -12.26 10.06 20.32
CA ARG A 113 -11.76 9.65 21.65
C ARG A 113 -10.92 10.74 22.32
N ALA A 114 -10.04 11.40 21.57
CA ALA A 114 -9.23 12.49 22.09
C ALA A 114 -10.11 13.64 22.57
N ASN A 115 -11.14 14.01 21.80
CA ASN A 115 -12.08 15.06 22.17
C ASN A 115 -12.79 14.75 23.50
N LEU A 116 -13.24 13.51 23.70
CA LEU A 116 -13.85 13.08 24.95
C LEU A 116 -12.86 13.16 26.12
N GLY A 117 -11.66 12.63 25.95
CA GLY A 117 -10.62 12.66 26.99
C GLY A 117 -10.15 14.08 27.32
N ILE A 118 -10.01 14.96 26.33
CA ILE A 118 -9.68 16.39 26.52
C ILE A 118 -10.77 17.08 27.34
N GLY A 119 -12.05 16.78 27.08
CA GLY A 119 -13.15 17.27 27.90
C GLY A 119 -13.00 16.89 29.38
N ASN A 120 -12.64 15.64 29.66
CA ASN A 120 -12.37 15.16 31.03
C ASN A 120 -11.15 15.86 31.65
N LEU A 121 -10.06 15.98 30.89
CA LEU A 121 -8.84 16.67 31.31
C LEU A 121 -9.13 18.12 31.73
N LEU A 122 -9.94 18.85 30.96
CA LEU A 122 -10.33 20.23 31.29
C LEU A 122 -11.19 20.32 32.56
N ILE A 123 -12.08 19.35 32.79
CA ILE A 123 -12.89 19.29 34.01
C ILE A 123 -11.99 19.07 35.22
N ASP A 124 -11.07 18.12 35.15
CA ASP A 124 -10.15 17.82 36.24
C ASP A 124 -9.17 18.97 36.48
N MET A 125 -8.75 19.66 35.41
CA MET A 125 -8.00 20.91 35.51
C MET A 125 -8.78 21.96 36.30
N ALA A 126 -10.05 22.21 35.95
CA ALA A 126 -10.90 23.16 36.65
C ALA A 126 -11.15 22.77 38.11
N ARG A 127 -11.32 21.48 38.41
CA ARG A 127 -11.44 20.96 39.78
C ARG A 127 -10.20 21.23 40.61
N LYS A 128 -9.00 20.98 40.06
CA LYS A 128 -7.73 21.26 40.75
C LYS A 128 -7.53 22.75 40.99
N LEU A 129 -7.96 23.59 40.05
CA LEU A 129 -7.91 25.05 40.21
C LEU A 129 -8.84 25.51 41.35
N LEU A 130 -10.06 24.97 41.46
CA LEU A 130 -10.95 25.24 42.60
C LEU A 130 -10.35 24.82 43.93
N ALA A 131 -9.66 23.67 43.98
CA ALA A 131 -9.04 23.17 45.21
C ALA A 131 -7.89 24.06 45.73
N LYS A 132 -7.29 24.90 44.87
CA LYS A 132 -6.24 25.85 45.24
C LYS A 132 -6.77 27.22 45.71
N GLU A 133 -8.09 27.46 45.72
CA GLU A 133 -8.63 28.74 46.22
C GLU A 133 -8.38 28.90 47.73
N PRO A 134 -7.84 30.05 48.20
CA PRO A 134 -7.65 30.31 49.61
C PRO A 134 -9.00 30.30 50.31
N GLN A 135 -9.19 29.34 51.22
CA GLN A 135 -10.43 29.19 51.95
C GLN A 135 -10.60 30.37 52.91
N GLY A 136 -11.52 31.28 52.59
CA GLY A 136 -12.09 32.18 53.58
C GLY A 136 -12.65 31.36 54.75
N SER A 137 -12.45 31.85 55.97
CA SER A 137 -12.54 31.20 57.28
C SER A 137 -13.89 30.61 57.72
N ALA A 138 -14.70 30.09 56.80
CA ALA A 138 -15.99 29.47 57.10
C ALA A 138 -16.27 28.32 56.12
N SER A 139 -15.76 27.12 56.43
CA SER A 139 -16.55 25.88 56.38
C SER A 139 -15.64 24.65 56.31
N THR A 140 -15.23 24.19 57.49
CA THR A 140 -14.69 22.83 57.70
C THR A 140 -15.75 21.73 57.56
N LYS A 141 -17.03 22.08 57.30
CA LYS A 141 -18.12 21.12 57.02
C LYS A 141 -18.42 20.94 55.52
N LEU A 142 -17.88 21.80 54.65
CA LEU A 142 -18.04 21.68 53.20
C LEU A 142 -17.01 20.71 52.57
N LYS A 143 -15.97 20.27 53.29
CA LYS A 143 -14.96 19.33 52.74
C LYS A 143 -15.54 18.03 52.19
N GLU A 144 -16.67 17.57 52.71
CA GLU A 144 -17.37 16.35 52.26
C GLU A 144 -18.52 16.64 51.27
N GLN A 145 -18.83 17.92 51.03
CA GLN A 145 -19.84 18.38 50.06
C GLN A 145 -19.26 19.24 48.92
N ILE A 146 -17.94 19.45 48.87
CA ILE A 146 -17.18 20.07 47.77
C ILE A 146 -17.05 19.08 46.58
N ASP A 147 -18.00 18.18 46.44
CA ASP A 147 -18.18 17.43 45.20
C ASP A 147 -18.74 18.39 44.15
N GLY A 148 -17.82 19.03 43.44
CA GLY A 148 -17.85 19.05 41.98
C GLY A 148 -19.16 19.42 41.30
N SER A 149 -19.98 20.31 41.87
CA SER A 149 -21.17 20.81 41.18
C SER A 149 -20.74 21.34 39.82
N THR A 150 -21.25 20.70 38.78
CA THR A 150 -20.98 21.02 37.38
C THR A 150 -21.14 22.52 37.12
N THR A 151 -22.09 23.16 37.80
CA THR A 151 -22.33 24.60 37.77
C THR A 151 -21.15 25.42 38.29
N ARG A 152 -20.53 25.03 39.41
CA ARG A 152 -19.37 25.76 39.98
C ARG A 152 -18.12 25.60 39.10
N ILE A 153 -17.94 24.43 38.51
CA ILE A 153 -16.87 24.17 37.53
C ILE A 153 -17.07 25.04 36.29
N GLN A 154 -18.31 25.12 35.77
CA GLN A 154 -18.66 25.98 34.64
C GLN A 154 -18.47 27.47 34.96
N GLN A 155 -18.84 27.93 36.16
CA GLN A 155 -18.65 29.32 36.59
C GLN A 155 -17.16 29.70 36.75
N LEU A 156 -16.33 28.80 37.31
CA LEU A 156 -14.89 29.04 37.34
C LEU A 156 -14.33 29.12 35.92
N ALA A 157 -14.71 28.18 35.07
CA ALA A 157 -14.29 28.13 33.68
C ALA A 157 -14.60 29.44 32.93
N THR A 158 -15.73 30.09 33.17
CA THR A 158 -16.06 31.37 32.51
C THR A 158 -15.35 32.59 33.11
N THR A 159 -14.89 32.52 34.36
CA THR A 159 -14.30 33.65 35.09
C THR A 159 -12.78 33.55 35.23
N ILE A 160 -12.15 32.51 34.67
CA ILE A 160 -10.72 32.28 34.82
C ILE A 160 -9.87 33.31 34.07
N THR A 161 -8.80 33.76 34.72
CA THR A 161 -7.85 34.74 34.21
C THR A 161 -6.48 34.11 33.96
N ASP A 162 -5.68 34.72 33.10
CA ASP A 162 -4.32 34.24 32.82
C ASP A 162 -3.45 34.26 34.08
N GLN A 163 -3.63 35.27 34.94
CA GLN A 163 -2.92 35.37 36.22
C GLN A 163 -3.21 34.15 37.11
N ARG A 164 -4.48 33.72 37.22
CA ARG A 164 -4.85 32.52 37.99
C ARG A 164 -4.21 31.24 37.43
N LEU A 165 -4.08 31.14 36.10
CA LEU A 165 -3.40 29.99 35.47
C LEU A 165 -1.91 29.98 35.79
N VAL A 166 -1.25 31.13 35.70
CA VAL A 166 0.17 31.28 36.02
C VAL A 166 0.45 30.90 37.47
N GLU A 167 -0.35 31.41 38.42
CA GLU A 167 -0.24 31.07 39.85
C GLU A 167 -0.43 29.56 40.11
N ALA A 168 -1.25 28.90 39.31
CA ALA A 168 -1.49 27.46 39.41
C ALA A 168 -0.41 26.60 38.74
N GLY A 169 0.49 27.18 37.94
CA GLY A 169 1.47 26.47 37.11
C GLY A 169 0.88 25.90 35.82
N VAL A 170 -0.23 26.45 35.32
CA VAL A 170 -0.91 26.01 34.10
C VAL A 170 -0.59 26.98 32.94
N PRO A 171 -0.23 26.48 31.75
CA PRO A 171 -0.03 27.33 30.58
C PRO A 171 -1.27 28.16 30.24
N THR A 172 -1.09 29.48 30.04
CA THR A 172 -2.17 30.43 29.74
C THR A 172 -2.93 30.12 28.44
N LYS A 173 -2.30 29.39 27.50
CA LYS A 173 -2.93 28.92 26.26
C LYS A 173 -4.24 28.15 26.50
N TYR A 174 -4.40 27.51 27.66
CA TYR A 174 -5.60 26.74 28.00
C TYR A 174 -6.79 27.60 28.44
N ARG A 175 -6.61 28.91 28.67
CA ARG A 175 -7.70 29.81 29.09
C ARG A 175 -8.91 29.76 28.16
N LYS A 176 -8.66 29.86 26.85
CA LYS A 176 -9.74 29.85 25.84
C LYS A 176 -10.51 28.52 25.84
N GLU A 177 -9.81 27.41 26.04
CA GLU A 177 -10.44 26.08 26.07
C GLU A 177 -11.18 25.82 27.38
N LEU A 178 -10.67 26.31 28.52
CA LEU A 178 -11.39 26.30 29.78
C LEU A 178 -12.66 27.15 29.70
N ASN A 179 -12.64 28.32 29.07
CA ASN A 179 -13.85 29.13 28.86
C ASN A 179 -14.91 28.39 28.00
N ARG A 180 -14.50 27.41 27.19
CA ARG A 180 -15.40 26.56 26.40
C ARG A 180 -15.90 25.33 27.17
N LEU A 181 -15.40 25.07 28.37
CA LEU A 181 -15.77 23.90 29.18
C LEU A 181 -17.28 23.66 29.31
N PRO A 182 -18.17 24.67 29.40
CA PRO A 182 -19.61 24.43 29.42
C PRO A 182 -20.13 23.62 28.22
N SER A 183 -19.59 23.83 27.01
CA SER A 183 -20.00 23.07 25.82
C SER A 183 -19.45 21.65 25.83
N TRP A 184 -18.28 21.43 26.41
CA TRP A 184 -17.65 20.12 26.58
C TRP A 184 -18.34 19.26 27.64
N VAL A 185 -18.78 19.88 28.73
CA VAL A 185 -19.50 19.22 29.82
C VAL A 185 -20.84 18.62 29.37
N VAL A 186 -21.56 19.31 28.49
CA VAL A 186 -22.82 18.80 27.92
C VAL A 186 -22.56 17.53 27.11
N LYS A 187 -21.48 17.51 26.31
CA LYS A 187 -21.08 16.34 25.50
C LYS A 187 -20.57 15.16 26.35
N ARG A 188 -19.98 15.44 27.52
CA ARG A 188 -19.43 14.40 28.42
C ARG A 188 -20.50 13.50 29.04
N ASN A 189 -21.70 14.01 29.34
CA ASN A 189 -22.73 13.21 30.01
C ASN A 189 -23.21 12.00 29.18
N GLU A 190 -22.78 11.90 27.92
CA GLU A 190 -23.08 10.80 26.99
C GLU A 190 -21.96 9.73 26.94
N SER A 191 -20.82 9.91 27.63
CA SER A 191 -19.70 8.97 27.57
C SER A 191 -19.00 8.82 28.93
N ALA A 192 -19.15 7.65 29.53
CA ALA A 192 -18.62 7.31 30.84
C ALA A 192 -17.08 7.22 30.85
N HIS A 193 -16.46 8.01 31.72
CA HIS A 193 -15.17 7.77 32.39
C HIS A 193 -14.02 7.15 31.57
N ASP A 194 -13.47 7.88 30.60
CA ASP A 194 -12.12 7.57 30.10
C ASP A 194 -11.06 7.99 31.13
N LEU A 195 -10.19 7.04 31.48
CA LEU A 195 -9.10 7.18 32.44
C LEU A 195 -7.91 7.92 31.79
N ALA A 196 -7.08 8.58 32.60
CA ALA A 196 -5.89 9.31 32.14
C ALA A 196 -5.00 8.50 31.18
N TYR A 197 -4.94 7.18 31.36
CA TYR A 197 -4.22 6.23 30.51
C TYR A 197 -4.76 6.13 29.09
N ASP A 198 -6.07 6.24 28.90
CA ASP A 198 -6.69 6.09 27.58
C ASP A 198 -6.47 7.34 26.74
N LEU A 199 -6.58 8.53 27.35
CA LEU A 199 -6.19 9.76 26.67
C LEU A 199 -4.69 9.78 26.36
N ALA A 200 -3.83 9.35 27.30
CA ALA A 200 -2.40 9.24 27.07
C ALA A 200 -2.09 8.33 25.87
N ALA A 201 -2.73 7.15 25.80
CA ALA A 201 -2.56 6.21 24.70
C ALA A 201 -3.04 6.81 23.36
N VAL A 202 -4.20 7.47 23.33
CA VAL A 202 -4.71 8.12 22.12
C VAL A 202 -3.77 9.23 21.64
N LEU A 203 -3.32 10.11 22.54
CA LEU A 203 -2.42 11.21 22.18
C LEU A 203 -1.02 10.74 21.77
N SER A 204 -0.60 9.54 22.18
CA SER A 204 0.68 8.98 21.74
C SER A 204 0.68 8.41 20.32
N HIS A 205 -0.49 8.31 19.69
CA HIS A 205 -0.59 7.83 18.33
C HIS A 205 0.05 8.85 17.36
N PRO A 206 0.86 8.44 16.36
CA PRO A 206 1.58 9.36 15.48
C PRO A 206 0.70 10.37 14.74
N THR A 207 -0.52 9.98 14.38
CA THR A 207 -1.49 10.86 13.70
C THR A 207 -2.08 11.94 14.61
N MET A 208 -1.86 11.85 15.92
CA MET A 208 -2.41 12.76 16.93
C MET A 208 -1.38 13.78 17.41
N GLN A 209 -0.25 13.93 16.70
CA GLN A 209 0.87 14.78 17.08
C GLN A 209 0.46 16.22 17.42
N ASP A 210 -0.42 16.83 16.61
CA ASP A 210 -0.89 18.19 16.85
C ASP A 210 -1.61 18.33 18.20
N LEU A 211 -2.48 17.35 18.52
CA LEU A 211 -3.18 17.31 19.80
C LEU A 211 -2.23 16.96 20.95
N TYR A 212 -1.24 16.11 20.71
CA TYR A 212 -0.20 15.82 21.69
C TYR A 212 0.55 17.09 22.11
N GLU A 213 1.07 17.86 21.14
CA GLU A 213 1.80 19.11 21.40
C GLU A 213 0.92 20.15 22.10
N GLN A 214 -0.37 20.18 21.75
CA GLN A 214 -1.32 21.07 22.37
C GLN A 214 -1.57 20.71 23.85
N TRP A 215 -1.75 19.42 24.18
CA TRP A 215 -2.32 18.98 25.46
C TRP A 215 -1.33 18.32 26.42
N ALA A 216 -0.16 17.87 25.97
CA ALA A 216 0.80 17.16 26.82
C ALA A 216 1.22 17.94 28.08
N ALA A 217 1.35 19.27 27.98
CA ALA A 217 1.74 20.12 29.11
C ALA A 217 0.70 20.19 30.24
N ALA A 218 -0.56 19.81 29.98
CA ALA A 218 -1.61 19.76 31.00
C ALA A 218 -1.52 18.52 31.90
N PHE A 219 -0.91 17.43 31.41
CA PHE A 219 -0.86 16.16 32.11
C PHE A 219 -0.16 16.22 33.47
N PRO A 220 1.02 16.83 33.62
CA PRO A 220 1.67 16.95 34.93
C PRO A 220 0.82 17.70 35.95
N PHE A 221 0.09 18.73 35.53
CA PHE A 221 -0.81 19.46 36.43
C PHE A 221 -2.02 18.61 36.84
N VAL A 222 -2.69 17.97 35.88
CA VAL A 222 -3.95 17.26 36.13
C VAL A 222 -3.75 15.86 36.72
N TYR A 223 -2.74 15.13 36.28
CA TYR A 223 -2.51 13.73 36.70
C TYR A 223 -1.21 13.54 37.50
N GLY A 224 -0.38 14.57 37.64
CA GLY A 224 0.90 14.46 38.35
C GLY A 224 2.00 13.74 37.57
N LYS A 225 1.71 13.28 36.34
CA LYS A 225 2.60 12.51 35.48
C LYS A 225 2.54 13.03 34.05
N THR A 226 3.59 12.79 33.28
CA THR A 226 3.62 13.04 31.84
C THR A 226 2.91 11.93 31.06
N ILE A 227 2.58 12.17 29.79
CA ILE A 227 2.00 11.15 28.91
C ILE A 227 2.93 9.93 28.81
N SER A 228 4.24 10.13 28.63
CA SER A 228 5.22 9.05 28.53
C SER A 228 5.25 8.17 29.78
N GLN A 229 5.22 8.77 30.97
CA GLN A 229 5.18 8.02 32.23
C GLN A 229 3.90 7.18 32.37
N LEU A 230 2.74 7.74 32.00
CA LEU A 230 1.48 6.99 32.04
C LEU A 230 1.48 5.80 31.08
N ILE A 231 2.09 5.93 29.90
CA ILE A 231 2.19 4.85 28.92
C ILE A 231 3.14 3.75 29.39
N GLU A 232 4.28 4.13 29.95
CA GLU A 232 5.24 3.18 30.53
C GLU A 232 4.62 2.39 31.69
N GLU A 233 3.91 3.07 32.59
CA GLU A 233 3.21 2.42 33.71
C GLU A 233 2.11 1.46 33.24
N LYS A 234 1.35 1.83 32.20
CA LYS A 234 0.34 0.94 31.61
C LYS A 234 1.01 -0.33 31.08
N LYS A 235 2.12 -0.20 30.36
CA LYS A 235 2.89 -1.35 29.85
C LYS A 235 3.41 -2.25 30.97
N THR A 236 3.95 -1.67 32.06
CA THR A 236 4.45 -2.48 33.17
C THR A 236 3.33 -3.18 33.95
N ASN A 237 2.17 -2.55 34.08
CA ASN A 237 1.02 -3.14 34.76
C ASN A 237 0.34 -4.23 33.92
N ASP A 238 0.25 -4.06 32.60
CA ASP A 238 -0.30 -5.08 31.70
C ASP A 238 0.63 -6.31 31.59
N HIS A 239 1.95 -6.12 31.72
CA HIS A 239 2.92 -7.21 31.76
C HIS A 239 2.98 -7.98 33.09
N HIS A 240 2.43 -7.43 34.18
CA HIS A 240 2.45 -8.12 35.47
C HIS A 240 1.37 -9.22 35.61
N TRP A 241 0.46 -9.33 34.64
CA TRP A 241 -0.65 -10.29 34.61
C TRP A 241 -0.39 -11.56 33.77
N VAL A 242 0.75 -11.67 33.07
CA VAL A 242 1.07 -12.84 32.20
C VAL A 242 2.01 -13.84 32.90
N GLY A 243 2.10 -13.80 34.23
CA GLY A 243 3.13 -14.51 34.99
C GLY A 243 2.67 -15.26 36.23
N ASN A 244 1.41 -15.67 36.29
CA ASN A 244 0.91 -16.64 37.28
C ASN A 244 -0.23 -17.45 36.63
N ASP A 245 0.15 -18.46 35.86
CA ASP A 245 -0.60 -19.72 35.68
C ASP A 245 0.41 -20.82 35.32
#